data_AF-A0A2W5ERA7-F1
#
_entry.id   AF-A0A2W5ERA7-F1
#
_cell.length_a   1.000
_cell.length_b   1.000
_cell.length_c   1.000
_cell.angle_alpha   90.00
_cell.angle_beta   90.00
_cell.angle_gamma   90.00
#
_symmetry.space_group_name_H-M   'P 1'
#
loop_
_entity.id
_entity.type
_entity.pdbx_description
1 polymer ?
#
loop_
_entity_poly.entity_id
_entity_poly.type
_entity_poly.pdbx_seq_one_letter_code
_entity_poly.pdbx_strand_id
1 'polypeptide(L)' 'MSGFDLIIFDCDGVLVDSEIIAAQVESRLLTEAGYPISVEEMGERFAGMTWKNILL' A
#
# COMPACT_ATOMS: atom_id res chain seq x y z
N MET A 1 -20.87 -4.46 31.17
CA MET A 1 -19.84 -5.21 30.42
C MET A 1 -18.51 -4.59 30.77
N SER A 2 -17.52 -5.36 31.22
CA SER A 2 -16.15 -4.87 31.35
C SER A 2 -15.60 -4.62 29.94
N GLY A 3 -15.04 -3.44 29.70
CA GLY A 3 -14.42 -3.07 28.43
C GLY A 3 -13.00 -3.62 28.30
N PHE A 4 -12.31 -3.23 27.23
CA PHE A 4 -10.88 -3.52 27.04
C PHE A 4 -10.02 -2.58 27.88
N ASP A 5 -9.01 -3.11 28.58
CA ASP A 5 -8.07 -2.33 29.38
C ASP A 5 -6.99 -1.62 28.53
N LEU A 6 -6.74 -2.08 27.30
CA LEU A 6 -5.77 -1.53 26.35
C LEU A 6 -6.16 -1.87 24.91
N ILE A 7 -5.95 -0.93 23.99
CA ILE A 7 -6.07 -1.14 22.54
C ILE A 7 -4.76 -0.66 21.88
N ILE A 8 -4.19 -1.49 21.00
CA ILE A 8 -2.98 -1.18 20.24
C ILE A 8 -3.39 -1.07 18.77
N PHE A 9 -2.97 0.01 18.12
CA PHE A 9 -3.21 0.26 16.71
C PHE A 9 -1.92 0.09 15.93
N ASP A 10 -2.04 -0.52 14.75
CA ASP A 10 -1.01 -0.44 13.73
C ASP A 10 -0.99 0.97 13.12
N CYS A 11 0.07 1.33 12.42
CA CYS A 11 0.20 2.64 11.78
C CYS A 11 -0.40 2.63 10.38
N ASP A 12 0.23 1.91 9.45
CA ASP A 12 -0.10 1.91 8.03
C ASP A 12 -1.43 1.19 7.78
N GLY A 13 -2.33 1.82 7.02
CA GLY A 13 -3.67 1.29 6.74
C GLY A 13 -4.64 1.31 7.92
N VAL A 14 -4.21 1.78 9.11
CA VAL A 14 -5.04 1.85 10.33
C VAL A 14 -5.10 3.28 10.87
N LEU A 15 -3.96 3.88 11.21
CA LEU A 15 -3.89 5.26 11.68
C LEU A 15 -3.56 6.24 10.53
N VAL A 16 -2.89 5.75 9.49
CA VAL A 16 -2.42 6.56 8.36
C VAL A 16 -2.72 5.83 7.05
N ASP A 17 -3.34 6.52 6.10
CA ASP A 17 -3.48 6.05 4.72
C ASP A 17 -2.16 6.34 3.98
N SER A 18 -1.22 5.39 4.08
CA SER A 18 0.10 5.46 3.44
C SER A 18 0.13 4.70 2.10
N GLU A 19 -0.93 3.98 1.78
CA GLU A 19 -1.12 3.16 0.58
C GLU A 19 -1.08 4.02 -0.70
N ILE A 20 -1.69 5.20 -0.67
CA ILE A 20 -1.65 6.11 -1.83
C ILE A 20 -0.22 6.58 -2.15
N ILE A 21 0.60 6.79 -1.12
CA ILE A 21 2.00 7.21 -1.30
C ILE A 21 2.81 6.05 -1.88
N ALA A 22 2.61 4.83 -1.38
CA ALA A 22 3.24 3.63 -1.92
C ALA A 22 2.88 3.46 -3.41
N ALA A 23 1.59 3.50 -3.75
CA ALA A 23 1.11 3.35 -5.13
C ALA A 23 1.72 4.39 -6.09
N GLN A 24 1.88 5.64 -5.64
CA GLN A 24 2.54 6.69 -6.43
C GLN A 24 4.02 6.41 -6.70
N VAL A 25 4.76 5.97 -5.68
CA VAL A 25 6.18 5.64 -5.82
C VAL A 25 6.35 4.42 -6.71
N GLU A 26 5.56 3.38 -6.49
CA GLU A 26 5.65 2.12 -7.20
C GLU A 26 5.25 2.24 -8.67
N SER A 27 4.15 2.96 -8.97
CA SER A 27 3.71 3.25 -10.35
C SER A 27 4.81 3.97 -11.13
N ARG A 28 5.47 4.96 -10.51
CA ARG A 28 6.61 5.65 -11.12
C ARG A 28 7.79 4.71 -11.38
N LEU A 29 8.18 3.90 -10.39
CA LEU A 29 9.31 2.98 -10.51
C LEU A 29 9.09 1.93 -11.62
N LEU A 30 7.90 1.35 -11.68
CA LEU A 30 7.54 0.39 -12.73
C LEU A 30 7.51 1.05 -14.11
N THR A 31 6.94 2.26 -14.20
CA THR A 31 6.91 3.02 -15.45
C THR A 31 8.32 3.37 -15.94
N GLU A 32 9.21 3.80 -15.05
CA GLU A 32 10.63 4.06 -15.36
C GLU A 32 11.38 2.79 -15.80
N ALA A 33 10.99 1.63 -15.27
CA ALA A 33 11.53 0.33 -15.67
C ALA A 33 10.95 -0.20 -17.00
N GLY A 34 10.04 0.53 -17.65
CA GLY A 34 9.43 0.16 -18.92
C GLY A 34 8.10 -0.61 -18.81
N TYR A 35 7.47 -0.63 -17.63
CA TYR A 35 6.12 -1.14 -17.43
C TYR A 35 5.17 0.02 -17.05
N PRO A 36 4.55 0.70 -18.02
CA PRO A 36 3.61 1.77 -17.74
C PRO A 36 2.40 1.27 -16.96
N ILE A 37 2.14 1.87 -15.81
CA ILE A 37 0.97 1.58 -14.97
C ILE A 37 0.57 2.83 -14.20
N SER A 38 -0.74 3.11 -14.11
CA SER A 38 -1.27 4.23 -13.33
C SER A 38 -1.25 3.96 -11.82
N VAL A 39 -1.42 5.01 -11.01
CA VAL A 39 -1.50 4.89 -9.55
C VAL A 39 -2.77 4.13 -9.15
N GLU A 40 -3.86 4.36 -9.87
CA GLU A 40 -5.15 3.70 -9.69
C GLU A 40 -5.02 2.20 -9.97
N GLU A 41 -4.41 1.82 -11.10
CA GLU A 41 -4.15 0.41 -11.42
C GLU A 41 -3.19 -0.25 -10.42
N MET A 42 -2.23 0.51 -9.87
CA MET A 42 -1.37 0.02 -8.78
C MET A 42 -2.18 -0.33 -7.54
N GLY A 43 -3.05 0.59 -7.10
CA GLY A 43 -3.93 0.37 -5.95
C GLY A 43 -4.90 -0.79 -6.17
N GLU A 44 -5.55 -0.87 -7.32
CA GLU A 44 -6.54 -1.91 -7.62
C GLU A 44 -5.93 -3.32 -7.69
N ARG A 45 -4.72 -3.45 -8.24
CA ARG A 45 -4.11 -4.76 -8.53
C ARG A 45 -3.16 -5.24 -7.45
N PHE A 46 -2.54 -4.33 -6.71
CA PHE A 46 -1.37 -4.64 -5.89
C PHE A 46 -1.44 -4.09 -4.45
N ALA A 47 -2.51 -3.39 -4.06
CA ALA A 47 -2.67 -2.94 -2.68
C ALA A 47 -2.55 -4.09 -1.66
N GLY A 48 -1.83 -3.84 -0.58
CA GLY A 48 -1.57 -4.83 0.48
C GLY A 48 -0.54 -5.91 0.11
N MET A 49 0.01 -5.91 -1.11
CA MET A 49 1.13 -6.78 -1.48
C MET A 49 2.46 -6.16 -1.07
N THR A 50 3.41 -7.00 -0.66
CA THR A 50 4.80 -6.53 -0.49
C THR A 50 5.41 -6.23 -1.85
N TRP A 51 6.32 -5.25 -1.92
CA TRP A 51 7.02 -4.88 -3.15
C TRP A 51 7.62 -6.07 -3.91
N LYS A 52 8.21 -7.04 -3.19
CA LYS A 52 8.74 -8.26 -3.80
C LYS A 52 7.67 -9.03 -4.57
N ASN A 53 6.46 -9.15 -4.04
CA ASN A 53 5.37 -9.88 -4.69
C ASN A 53 4.77 -9.09 -5.87
N ILE A 54 4.89 -7.77 -5.88
CA ILE A 54 4.47 -6.93 -7.01
C ILE A 54 5.37 -7.17 -8.23
N LEU A 55 6.65 -7.49 -8.00
CA LEU A 55 7.65 -7.74 -9.04
C LEU A 55 7.68 -9.19 -9.56
N LEU A 56 6.90 -10.11 -8.97
CA LEU A 56 6.85 -11.53 -9.35
C LEU A 56 5.63 -11.84 -10.20
#